data_AF-A0A1G3XM98-F1
#
_entry.id   AF-A0A1G3XM98-F1
#
_cell.length_a   1.000
_cell.length_b   1.000
_cell.length_c   1.000
_cell.angle_alpha   90.00
_cell.angle_beta   90.00
_cell.angle_gamma   90.00
#
_symmetry.space_group_name_H-M   'P 1'
#
loop_
_entity.id
_entity.type
_entity.pdbx_description
1 polymer ?
#
loop_
_entity_poly.entity_id
_entity_poly.type
_entity_poly.pdbx_seq_one_letter_code
_entity_poly.pdbx_strand_id
1 'polypeptide(L)'
;MADINRQKLRSVSDLVRKGGKLLGEPCPKCGGVLVQYQGRNICANCDDLSLIEKTRMAPAPTDISARLRNLASSKIEETAKRLESETDPEKQVRLAELLLRYIEILDKVAKYDKRGAQKEEQQQAGATATTTTASAGASSS
;
A
#
# COMPACT_ATOMS: atom_id res chain seq x y z
N MET A 1 -26.67 -20.07 -7.06
CA MET A 1 -25.85 -19.47 -5.99
C MET A 1 -24.41 -19.89 -6.25
N ALA A 2 -23.44 -18.98 -6.18
CA ALA A 2 -22.05 -19.33 -6.49
C ALA A 2 -21.43 -20.06 -5.29
N ASP A 3 -21.19 -21.37 -5.42
CA ASP A 3 -20.60 -22.19 -4.37
C ASP A 3 -19.12 -21.85 -4.16
N ILE A 4 -18.81 -21.16 -3.06
CA ILE A 4 -17.43 -20.86 -2.67
C ILE A 4 -16.84 -22.10 -1.99
N ASN A 5 -15.81 -22.70 -2.60
CA ASN A 5 -15.10 -23.85 -2.03
C ASN A 5 -14.52 -23.51 -0.63
N ARG A 6 -14.59 -24.46 0.31
CA ARG A 6 -14.09 -24.38 1.69
C ARG A 6 -12.65 -23.87 1.79
N GLN A 7 -11.79 -24.17 0.80
CA GLN A 7 -10.43 -23.64 0.76
C GLN A 7 -10.38 -22.14 0.48
N LYS A 8 -11.19 -21.64 -0.48
CA LYS A 8 -11.29 -20.21 -0.79
C LYS A 8 -11.90 -19.44 0.38
N LEU A 9 -12.87 -20.01 1.09
CA LEU A 9 -13.43 -19.41 2.31
C LEU A 9 -12.36 -19.19 3.39
N ARG A 10 -11.46 -20.15 3.60
CA ARG A 10 -10.34 -19.98 4.54
C ARG A 10 -9.44 -18.82 4.14
N SER A 11 -9.05 -18.75 2.87
CA SER A 11 -8.23 -17.65 2.37
C SER A 11 -8.90 -16.27 2.48
N VAL A 12 -10.21 -16.19 2.25
CA VAL A 12 -10.99 -14.95 2.48
C VAL A 12 -10.97 -14.58 3.97
N SER A 13 -11.20 -15.55 4.84
CA SER A 13 -11.18 -15.37 6.29
C SER A 13 -9.82 -14.81 6.75
N ASP A 14 -8.73 -15.38 6.24
CA ASP A 14 -7.37 -14.95 6.55
C ASP A 14 -7.09 -13.54 6.01
N LEU A 15 -7.63 -13.19 4.84
CA LEU A 15 -7.51 -11.86 4.27
C LEU A 15 -8.21 -10.81 5.15
N VAL A 16 -9.40 -11.12 5.65
CA VAL A 16 -10.14 -10.27 6.59
C VAL A 16 -9.39 -10.15 7.92
N ARG A 17 -8.87 -11.24 8.47
CA ARG A 17 -8.04 -11.22 9.70
C ARG A 17 -6.77 -10.37 9.56
N LYS A 18 -6.21 -10.28 8.35
CA LYS A 18 -5.05 -9.44 8.01
C LYS A 18 -5.42 -7.97 7.74
N GLY A 19 -6.68 -7.58 7.91
CA GLY A 19 -7.16 -6.19 7.72
C GLY A 19 -7.94 -5.93 6.43
N GLY A 20 -8.35 -6.99 5.71
CA GLY A 20 -9.27 -6.86 4.58
C GLY A 20 -10.69 -6.48 5.02
N LYS A 21 -11.37 -5.67 4.22
CA LYS A 21 -12.76 -5.26 4.44
C LYS A 21 -13.69 -5.96 3.43
N LEU A 22 -14.81 -6.51 3.90
CA LEU A 22 -15.85 -7.00 3.01
C LEU A 22 -16.63 -5.82 2.42
N LEU A 23 -16.84 -5.83 1.10
CA LEU A 23 -17.67 -4.85 0.42
C LEU A 23 -19.10 -5.37 0.31
N GLY A 24 -20.07 -4.47 0.46
CA GLY A 24 -21.49 -4.78 0.28
C GLY A 24 -21.91 -4.94 -1.18
N GLU A 25 -21.04 -4.56 -2.11
CA GLU A 25 -21.27 -4.69 -3.55
C GLU A 25 -20.89 -6.10 -4.03
N PRO A 26 -21.74 -6.77 -4.82
CA PRO A 26 -21.43 -8.06 -5.40
C PRO A 26 -20.47 -7.91 -6.60
N CYS A 27 -19.67 -8.94 -6.87
CA CYS A 27 -18.79 -8.96 -8.03
C CYS A 27 -19.61 -8.84 -9.34
N PRO A 28 -19.29 -7.89 -10.24
CA PRO A 28 -20.06 -7.69 -11.48
C PRO A 28 -19.95 -8.87 -12.46
N LYS A 29 -18.98 -9.77 -12.28
CA LYS A 29 -18.76 -10.94 -13.17
C LYS A 29 -19.52 -12.18 -12.72
N CYS A 30 -19.61 -12.43 -11.40
CA CYS A 30 -20.14 -13.69 -10.88
C CYS A 30 -21.13 -13.54 -9.71
N GLY A 31 -21.37 -12.31 -9.24
CA GLY A 31 -22.20 -12.04 -8.07
C GLY A 31 -21.58 -12.44 -6.72
N GLY A 32 -20.30 -12.85 -6.71
CA GLY A 32 -19.61 -13.29 -5.49
C GLY A 32 -19.19 -12.13 -4.58
N VAL A 33 -18.88 -12.45 -3.32
CA VAL A 33 -18.44 -11.48 -2.30
C VAL A 33 -17.12 -10.84 -2.71
N LEU A 34 -17.05 -9.50 -2.60
CA LEU A 34 -15.85 -8.70 -2.80
C LEU A 34 -15.18 -8.36 -1.47
N VAL A 35 -13.85 -8.42 -1.46
CA VAL A 35 -13.00 -8.08 -0.33
C VAL A 35 -12.00 -7.03 -0.77
N GLN A 36 -11.98 -5.89 -0.09
CA GLN A 36 -10.96 -4.86 -0.26
C GLN A 36 -9.78 -5.16 0.64
N TYR A 37 -8.60 -5.38 0.07
CA TYR A 37 -7.36 -5.60 0.81
C TYR A 37 -6.23 -4.81 0.15
N GLN A 38 -5.51 -4.00 0.94
CA GLN A 38 -4.42 -3.14 0.47
C GLN A 38 -4.79 -2.28 -0.76
N GLY A 39 -6.00 -1.70 -0.77
CA GLY A 39 -6.48 -0.83 -1.84
C GLY A 39 -6.92 -1.55 -3.13
N ARG A 40 -7.02 -2.89 -3.12
CA ARG A 40 -7.51 -3.70 -4.25
C ARG A 40 -8.79 -4.44 -3.89
N ASN A 41 -9.73 -4.49 -4.84
CA ASN A 41 -10.97 -5.25 -4.70
C ASN A 41 -10.77 -6.65 -5.28
N ILE A 42 -10.97 -7.67 -4.45
CA ILE A 42 -10.69 -9.07 -4.75
C ILE A 42 -11.99 -9.86 -4.60
N CYS A 43 -12.36 -10.61 -5.62
CA CYS A 43 -13.50 -11.51 -5.61
C CYS A 43 -13.11 -12.87 -5.03
N ALA A 44 -13.87 -13.33 -4.03
CA ALA A 44 -13.68 -14.63 -3.41
C ALA A 44 -13.82 -15.81 -4.38
N ASN A 45 -14.49 -15.62 -5.53
CA ASN A 45 -14.74 -16.69 -6.49
C ASN A 45 -13.93 -16.56 -7.79
N CYS A 46 -13.83 -15.35 -8.35
CA CYS A 46 -13.12 -15.11 -9.61
C CYS A 46 -11.60 -15.04 -9.44
N ASP A 47 -11.11 -14.51 -8.32
CA ASP A 47 -9.67 -14.27 -8.15
C ASP A 47 -8.99 -15.42 -7.41
N ASP A 48 -7.75 -15.71 -7.79
CA ASP A 48 -6.93 -16.74 -7.15
C ASP A 48 -6.24 -16.18 -5.91
N LEU A 49 -6.88 -16.38 -4.75
CA LEU A 49 -6.40 -15.93 -3.43
C LEU A 49 -5.06 -16.56 -3.03
N SER A 50 -4.69 -17.70 -3.64
CA SER A 50 -3.43 -18.40 -3.39
C SER A 50 -2.21 -17.61 -3.90
N LEU A 51 -2.40 -16.83 -4.98
CA LEU A 51 -1.38 -15.93 -5.52
C LEU A 51 -1.21 -14.69 -4.65
N ILE A 52 -2.25 -14.27 -3.93
CA ILE A 52 -2.23 -13.07 -3.06
C ILE A 52 -1.37 -13.32 -1.81
N GLU A 53 -1.37 -14.55 -1.28
CA GLU A 53 -0.45 -14.93 -0.20
C GLU A 53 1.00 -15.10 -0.64
N LYS A 54 1.24 -15.57 -1.87
CA LYS A 54 2.59 -15.66 -2.46
C LYS A 54 3.15 -14.30 -2.86
N THR A 55 2.29 -13.30 -3.09
CA THR A 55 2.70 -11.92 -3.44
C THR A 55 2.94 -11.05 -2.20
N ARG A 56 3.53 -11.62 -1.13
CA ARG A 56 4.42 -10.81 -0.32
C ARG A 56 5.54 -10.37 -1.26
N MET A 57 5.71 -9.06 -1.46
CA MET A 57 6.69 -8.41 -2.36
C MET A 57 6.20 -8.04 -3.77
N ALA A 58 5.14 -7.24 -3.86
CA ALA A 58 5.14 -6.10 -4.78
C ALA A 58 4.06 -5.09 -4.37
N PRO A 59 4.40 -3.91 -3.82
CA PRO A 59 3.46 -2.81 -3.85
C PRO A 59 3.06 -2.56 -5.31
N ALA A 60 1.81 -2.14 -5.51
CA ALA A 60 1.26 -1.87 -6.83
C ALA A 60 2.17 -0.94 -7.66
N PRO A 61 2.10 -0.99 -9.00
CA PRO A 61 2.99 -0.26 -9.92
C PRO A 61 3.03 1.27 -9.75
N THR A 62 2.27 1.84 -8.82
CA THR A 62 2.03 3.28 -8.64
C THR A 62 2.76 3.90 -7.45
N ASP A 63 3.34 3.12 -6.53
CA ASP A 63 4.08 3.68 -5.39
C ASP A 63 5.56 3.91 -5.75
N ILE A 64 5.83 5.09 -6.30
CA ILE A 64 7.17 5.56 -6.66
C ILE A 64 8.09 5.59 -5.42
N SER A 65 7.56 5.92 -4.24
CA SER A 65 8.32 5.94 -2.98
C SER A 65 8.82 4.54 -2.62
N ALA A 66 7.97 3.52 -2.71
CA ALA A 66 8.37 2.15 -2.45
C ALA A 66 9.41 1.62 -3.45
N ARG A 67 9.25 1.95 -4.74
CA ARG A 67 10.24 1.58 -5.78
C ARG A 67 11.59 2.23 -5.53
N LEU A 68 11.60 3.52 -5.18
CA LEU A 68 12.82 4.27 -4.92
C LEU A 68 13.52 3.77 -3.65
N ARG A 69 12.75 3.43 -2.61
CA ARG A 69 13.26 2.80 -1.38
C ARG A 69 13.99 1.49 -1.70
N ASN A 70 13.33 0.59 -2.42
CA ASN A 70 13.91 -0.70 -2.78
C ASN A 70 15.18 -0.55 -3.63
N LEU A 71 15.16 0.36 -4.61
CA LEU A 71 16.32 0.63 -5.46
C LEU A 71 17.51 1.18 -4.65
N ALA A 72 17.27 2.18 -3.79
CA ALA A 72 18.33 2.75 -2.95
C ALA A 72 18.91 1.71 -1.98
N SER A 73 18.07 0.88 -1.34
CA SER A 73 18.54 -0.21 -0.49
C SER A 73 19.41 -1.22 -1.25
N SER A 74 18.98 -1.66 -2.43
CA SER A 74 19.76 -2.56 -3.27
C SER A 74 21.12 -1.95 -3.68
N LYS A 75 21.14 -0.66 -4.02
CA LYS A 75 22.39 0.04 -4.38
C LYS A 75 23.33 0.28 -3.20
N ILE A 76 22.80 0.44 -1.99
CA ILE A 76 23.61 0.49 -0.76
C ILE A 76 24.35 -0.83 -0.57
N GLU A 77 23.66 -1.96 -0.65
CA GLU A 77 24.30 -3.28 -0.50
C GLU A 77 25.37 -3.54 -1.57
N GLU A 78 25.08 -3.23 -2.84
CA GLU A 78 26.05 -3.36 -3.92
C GLU A 78 27.29 -2.47 -3.72
N THR A 79 27.08 -1.23 -3.27
CA THR A 79 28.17 -0.26 -3.08
C THR A 79 29.00 -0.61 -1.85
N ALA A 80 28.37 -1.11 -0.77
CA ALA A 80 29.06 -1.59 0.42
C ALA A 80 29.97 -2.79 0.10
N LYS A 81 29.48 -3.78 -0.65
CA LYS A 81 30.29 -4.93 -1.11
C LYS A 81 31.49 -4.50 -1.96
N ARG A 82 31.32 -3.48 -2.79
CA ARG A 82 32.44 -2.91 -3.57
C ARG A 82 33.46 -2.21 -2.68
N LEU A 83 33.00 -1.51 -1.64
CA LEU A 83 33.87 -0.84 -0.69
C LEU A 83 34.70 -1.82 0.14
N GLU A 84 34.13 -2.97 0.52
CA GLU A 84 34.83 -4.03 1.29
C GLU A 84 36.08 -4.56 0.56
N SER A 85 36.07 -4.59 -0.77
CA SER A 85 37.15 -5.14 -1.60
C SER A 85 38.01 -4.08 -2.29
N GLU A 86 37.69 -2.80 -2.11
CA GLU A 86 38.46 -1.69 -2.70
C GLU A 86 39.66 -1.35 -1.82
N THR A 87 40.84 -1.20 -2.42
CA THR A 87 42.10 -0.91 -1.72
C THR A 87 42.62 0.49 -1.97
N ASP A 88 42.12 1.16 -3.01
CA ASP A 88 42.47 2.54 -3.35
C ASP A 88 41.72 3.53 -2.44
N PRO A 89 42.43 4.33 -1.61
CA PRO A 89 41.79 5.24 -0.67
C PRO A 89 40.91 6.31 -1.34
N GLU A 90 41.28 6.80 -2.52
CA GLU A 90 40.45 7.79 -3.22
C GLU A 90 39.14 7.17 -3.73
N LYS A 91 39.20 5.93 -4.21
CA LYS A 91 37.98 5.21 -4.62
C LYS A 91 37.12 4.84 -3.41
N GLN A 92 37.73 4.49 -2.29
CA GLN A 92 37.00 4.26 -1.03
C GLN A 92 36.21 5.50 -0.61
N VAL A 93 36.81 6.69 -0.68
CA VAL A 93 36.12 7.96 -0.38
C VAL A 93 34.92 8.16 -1.31
N ARG A 94 35.08 7.97 -2.63
CA ARG A 94 33.97 8.12 -3.60
C ARG A 94 32.83 7.14 -3.34
N LEU A 95 33.14 5.89 -2.98
CA LEU A 95 32.14 4.88 -2.65
C LEU A 95 31.41 5.22 -1.34
N ALA A 96 32.14 5.71 -0.33
CA ALA A 96 31.54 6.16 0.93
C ALA A 96 30.61 7.38 0.73
N GLU A 97 31.02 8.35 -0.08
CA GLU A 97 30.17 9.49 -0.46
C GLU A 97 28.91 9.02 -1.20
N LEU A 98 29.04 8.06 -2.12
CA LEU A 98 27.90 7.51 -2.85
C LEU A 98 26.91 6.80 -1.91
N LEU A 99 27.42 6.06 -0.91
CA LEU A 99 26.58 5.46 0.14
C LEU A 99 25.81 6.52 0.93
N LEU A 100 26.46 7.61 1.32
CA LEU A 100 25.80 8.73 2.01
C LEU A 100 24.67 9.33 1.16
N ARG A 101 24.87 9.47 -0.16
CA ARG A 101 23.82 9.95 -1.07
C ARG A 101 22.62 9.01 -1.14
N TYR A 102 22.82 7.69 -1.15
CA TYR A 102 21.70 6.75 -1.14
C TYR A 102 20.92 6.79 0.19
N ILE A 103 21.61 6.95 1.32
CA ILE A 103 20.95 7.13 2.63
C ILE A 103 20.13 8.43 2.64
N GLU A 104 20.67 9.51 2.08
CA GLU A 104 19.95 10.79 1.94
C GLU A 104 18.67 10.66 1.12
N ILE A 105 18.69 9.86 0.05
CA ILE A 105 17.50 9.54 -0.75
C ILE A 105 16.46 8.81 0.12
N LEU A 106 16.87 7.80 0.89
CA LEU A 106 15.96 7.05 1.76
C LEU A 106 15.31 7.95 2.83
N ASP A 107 16.05 8.87 3.43
CA ASP A 107 15.52 9.84 4.40
C ASP A 107 14.49 10.79 3.75
N LYS A 108 14.79 11.31 2.55
CA LYS A 108 13.86 12.16 1.79
C LYS A 108 12.56 11.43 1.44
N VAL A 109 12.66 10.15 1.02
CA VAL A 109 11.49 9.31 0.74
C VAL A 109 10.66 9.10 2.02
N ALA A 110 11.29 8.78 3.15
CA ALA A 110 10.60 8.61 4.42
C ALA A 110 9.89 9.90 4.89
N LYS A 111 10.49 11.07 4.66
CA LYS A 111 9.88 12.38 4.94
C LYS A 111 8.71 12.68 4.01
N TYR A 112 8.80 12.31 2.73
CA TYR A 112 7.73 12.50 1.76
C TYR A 112 6.49 11.69 2.13
N ASP A 113 6.66 10.42 2.52
CA ASP A 113 5.55 9.54 2.89
C ASP A 113 4.82 10.03 4.15
N LYS A 114 5.55 10.55 5.16
CA LYS A 114 4.95 11.16 6.37
C LYS A 114 4.11 12.40 6.06
N ARG A 115 4.48 13.18 5.04
CA ARG A 115 3.76 14.40 4.62
C ARG A 115 2.50 14.08 3.80
N GLY A 116 2.48 12.95 3.09
CA GLY A 116 1.29 12.46 2.40
C GLY A 116 0.17 12.10 3.37
N ALA A 117 0.51 11.38 4.46
CA ALA A 117 -0.43 10.96 5.50
C ALA A 117 -1.12 12.15 6.23
N GLN A 118 -0.40 13.25 6.45
CA GLN A 118 -0.95 14.43 7.12
C GLN A 118 -1.94 15.25 6.26
N LYS A 119 -1.92 15.09 4.93
CA LYS A 119 -2.83 15.81 4.02
C LYS A 119 -4.20 15.12 3.88
N GLU A 120 -4.27 13.80 4.04
CA GLU A 120 -5.53 13.05 3.96
C GLU A 120 -6.41 13.27 5.20
N GLU A 121 -5.81 13.45 6.38
CA GLU A 121 -6.52 13.69 7.64
C GLU A 121 -7.16 15.10 7.71
N GLN A 122 -6.55 16.11 7.07
CA GLN A 122 -7.11 17.48 7.02
C GLN A 122 -8.25 17.65 6.00
N GLN A 123 -8.38 16.76 5.01
CA GLN A 123 -9.49 16.81 4.04
C GLN A 123 -10.76 16.11 4.54
N GLN A 124 -10.66 15.16 5.48
CA GLN A 124 -11.83 14.50 6.07
C GLN A 124 -12.52 15.33 7.18
N ALA A 125 -11.82 16.26 7.82
CA ALA A 125 -12.41 17.17 8.81
C ALA A 125 -13.25 18.31 8.20
N GLY A 126 -13.11 18.60 6.90
CA GLY A 126 -13.84 19.67 6.21
C GLY A 126 -15.21 19.26 5.66
N ALA A 127 -15.52 17.96 5.56
CA ALA A 127 -16.75 17.46 4.92
C ALA A 127 -17.90 17.18 5.91
N THR A 128 -17.66 17.20 7.22
CA THR A 128 -18.68 16.87 8.23
C THR A 128 -19.42 18.09 8.79
N ALA A 129 -19.04 19.32 8.43
CA ALA A 129 -19.65 20.54 8.98
C ALA A 129 -20.85 21.08 8.18
N THR A 130 -21.16 20.55 6.99
CA THR A 130 -22.11 21.20 6.05
C THR A 130 -23.49 20.55 5.92
N THR A 131 -23.84 19.50 6.69
CA THR A 131 -25.07 18.71 6.44
C THR A 131 -26.08 18.69 7.60
N THR A 132 -26.05 19.62 8.56
CA THR A 132 -26.99 19.59 9.71
C THR A 132 -27.88 20.83 9.87
N THR A 133 -28.19 21.55 8.79
CA THR A 133 -29.15 22.68 8.84
C THR A 133 -30.12 22.68 7.66
N ALA A 134 -30.90 21.62 7.48
CA ALA A 134 -32.08 21.67 6.61
C ALA A 134 -33.11 20.55 6.90
N SER A 135 -33.86 20.64 8.01
CA SER A 135 -35.21 20.05 8.11
C SER A 135 -35.93 20.43 9.41
N ALA A 136 -36.30 21.70 9.55
CA ALA A 136 -37.37 22.09 10.47
C ALA A 136 -38.21 23.17 9.80
N GLY A 137 -39.31 22.77 9.17
CA GLY A 137 -40.25 23.70 8.56
C GLY A 137 -41.24 23.03 7.61
N ALA A 138 -42.29 22.42 8.14
CA ALA A 138 -43.58 22.28 7.46
C ALA A 138 -44.65 21.86 8.47
N SER A 139 -45.20 22.86 9.16
CA SER A 139 -46.49 22.81 9.84
C SER A 139 -47.47 23.72 9.09
N SER A 140 -48.74 23.32 9.04
CA SER A 140 -49.94 24.06 8.58
C SER A 140 -49.99 24.37 7.06
N SER A 141 -51.09 24.15 6.33
CA SER A 141 -52.52 24.16 6.64
C SER A 141 -53.30 23.25 5.70
#